data_AF-A0A7Y5GUL9-F1
#
_entry.id   AF-A0A7Y5GUL9-F1
#
_cell.length_a   1.000
_cell.length_b   1.000
_cell.length_c   1.000
_cell.angle_alpha   90.00
_cell.angle_beta   90.00
_cell.angle_gamma   90.00
#
_symmetry.space_group_name_H-M   'P 1'
#
loop_
_entity.id
_entity.type
_entity.pdbx_description
1 polymer ?
#
loop_
_entity_poly.entity_id
_entity_poly.type
_entity_poly.pdbx_seq_one_letter_code
_entity_poly.pdbx_strand_id
1 'polypeptide(L)'
;MTEEKPTIDNDVSQGAPDQSAQAAIEEPSSTQETTSDNASDDPNEPIHTWSNLGPLFDVAIAAIKPLRIIAETQRGERATYFRNFKGHRLEKFNRKRMIDILRKEIFGRNNLFLAQLAMVLWNDTKRDLYNAIHKHVSSIDENVESIVRIDDHKAHEIMNDLLARGFTRDDIYICVRINDVRFSPEFITNHVTPRNFEAEEQKDLETSSLQAASAE
;
A
#
# COMPACT_ATOMS: atom_id res chain seq x y z
N MET A 1 32.55 -57.13 -34.31
CA MET A 1 33.37 -56.43 -35.32
C MET A 1 33.92 -55.19 -34.66
N THR A 2 35.20 -55.28 -34.35
CA THR A 2 36.14 -54.29 -33.84
C THR A 2 36.57 -53.34 -34.96
N GLU A 3 36.81 -52.07 -34.64
CA GLU A 3 37.72 -51.10 -35.31
C GLU A 3 37.53 -49.76 -34.56
N GLU A 4 38.44 -49.32 -33.70
CA GLU A 4 39.76 -48.68 -33.90
C GLU A 4 39.69 -47.13 -33.79
N LYS A 5 40.59 -46.59 -32.94
CA LYS A 5 40.83 -45.16 -32.69
C LYS A 5 41.52 -44.50 -33.91
N PRO A 6 41.71 -43.16 -33.91
CA PRO A 6 43.02 -42.69 -33.44
C PRO A 6 43.00 -41.42 -32.55
N THR A 7 44.00 -41.41 -31.68
CA THR A 7 44.54 -40.32 -30.86
C THR A 7 45.28 -39.29 -31.74
N ILE A 8 45.22 -38.01 -31.39
CA ILE A 8 46.30 -37.05 -31.70
C ILE A 8 46.57 -36.21 -30.45
N ASP A 9 47.82 -36.30 -30.00
CA ASP A 9 48.49 -35.52 -28.96
C ASP A 9 48.76 -34.08 -29.42
N ASN A 10 48.82 -33.14 -28.48
CA ASN A 10 49.75 -32.02 -28.57
C ASN A 10 50.10 -31.51 -27.17
N ASP A 11 51.33 -31.82 -26.78
CA ASP A 11 52.05 -31.28 -25.64
C ASP A 11 53.25 -30.51 -26.20
N VAL A 12 53.33 -29.19 -25.95
CA VAL A 12 54.59 -28.44 -25.89
C VAL A 12 54.45 -27.30 -24.86
N SER A 13 54.82 -27.62 -23.63
CA SER A 13 55.95 -27.04 -22.87
C SER A 13 56.13 -25.50 -22.75
N GLN A 14 55.98 -25.07 -21.49
CA GLN A 14 56.90 -24.27 -20.63
C GLN A 14 57.22 -22.79 -20.91
N GLY A 15 56.98 -21.99 -19.85
CA GLY A 15 57.62 -20.70 -19.63
C GLY A 15 56.99 -19.87 -18.49
N ALA A 16 57.34 -20.15 -17.24
CA ALA A 16 57.32 -19.20 -16.10
C ALA A 16 58.79 -18.75 -15.85
N PRO A 17 59.15 -17.70 -15.07
CA PRO A 17 58.42 -16.92 -14.03
C PRO A 17 58.51 -15.38 -14.32
N ASP A 18 58.13 -14.37 -13.52
CA ASP A 18 58.45 -14.12 -12.12
C ASP A 18 57.74 -12.85 -11.55
N GLN A 19 57.49 -12.94 -10.25
CA GLN A 19 57.26 -11.95 -9.17
C GLN A 19 56.98 -10.46 -9.46
N SER A 20 55.89 -9.98 -8.85
CA SER A 20 55.91 -8.76 -8.00
C SER A 20 54.78 -8.84 -6.96
N ALA A 21 55.16 -9.03 -5.72
CA ALA A 21 54.31 -8.85 -4.55
C ALA A 21 54.28 -7.37 -4.16
N GLN A 22 53.11 -6.84 -3.78
CA GLN A 22 53.00 -5.89 -2.67
C GLN A 22 51.56 -5.77 -2.18
N ALA A 23 51.44 -5.85 -0.86
CA ALA A 23 50.23 -5.80 -0.07
C ALA A 23 49.72 -4.36 0.09
N ALA A 24 48.40 -4.21 0.16
CA ALA A 24 47.75 -3.17 0.96
C ALA A 24 46.45 -3.75 1.52
N ILE A 25 46.49 -4.04 2.82
CA ILE A 25 45.33 -4.30 3.66
C ILE A 25 44.80 -2.92 4.03
N GLU A 26 43.62 -2.56 3.54
CA GLU A 26 42.78 -1.51 4.12
C GLU A 26 41.33 -2.02 4.17
N GLU A 27 40.93 -2.49 5.35
CA GLU A 27 39.54 -2.44 5.82
C GLU A 27 39.51 -1.50 7.04
N PRO A 28 38.36 -0.97 7.47
CA PRO A 28 37.06 -0.85 6.79
C PRO A 28 36.50 0.60 6.90
N SER A 29 35.74 1.06 5.91
CA SER A 29 34.89 2.25 6.11
C SER A 29 33.47 1.98 5.67
N SER A 30 32.67 1.69 6.69
CA SER A 30 31.24 1.98 6.82
C SER A 30 30.60 2.60 5.58
N THR A 31 29.91 1.76 4.80
CA THR A 31 28.79 2.23 3.98
C THR A 31 27.59 1.42 4.40
N GLN A 32 26.59 2.16 4.83
CA GLN A 32 25.39 1.74 5.52
C GLN A 32 24.69 0.61 4.77
N GLU A 33 24.27 -0.41 5.52
CA GLU A 33 23.18 -1.29 5.12
C GLU A 33 21.96 -0.42 4.84
N THR A 34 21.71 -0.11 3.57
CA THR A 34 20.36 0.20 3.12
C THR A 34 19.60 -1.12 3.16
N THR A 35 18.93 -1.38 4.30
CA THR A 35 17.84 -2.33 4.38
C THR A 35 16.72 -1.81 3.48
N SER A 36 16.81 -2.15 2.20
CA SER A 36 15.73 -2.04 1.23
C SER A 36 14.82 -3.24 1.44
N ASP A 37 14.05 -3.23 2.54
CA ASP A 37 12.89 -4.11 2.73
C ASP A 37 11.78 -3.62 1.81
N ASN A 38 11.83 -4.06 0.54
CA ASN A 38 10.73 -3.91 -0.40
C ASN A 38 9.76 -5.09 -0.20
N ALA A 39 8.49 -4.75 -0.02
CA ALA A 39 7.39 -5.55 0.52
C ALA A 39 7.43 -5.65 2.05
N SER A 40 6.74 -4.74 2.73
CA SER A 40 6.39 -4.99 4.13
C SER A 40 5.44 -6.19 4.16
N ASP A 41 5.94 -7.36 4.52
CA ASP A 41 5.15 -8.51 4.98
C ASP A 41 4.46 -8.20 6.33
N ASP A 42 3.98 -6.96 6.53
CA ASP A 42 3.24 -6.59 7.72
C ASP A 42 1.83 -7.16 7.59
N PRO A 43 1.46 -8.19 8.40
CA PRO A 43 0.11 -8.74 8.35
C PRO A 43 -0.96 -7.70 8.71
N ASN A 44 -0.58 -6.54 9.28
CA ASN A 44 -1.48 -5.45 9.65
C ASN A 44 -1.53 -4.27 8.67
N GLU A 45 -0.84 -4.35 7.53
CA GLU A 45 -0.87 -3.32 6.48
C GLU A 45 -2.30 -2.80 6.19
N PRO A 46 -3.36 -3.65 6.08
CA PRO A 46 -4.71 -3.16 5.84
C PRO A 46 -5.24 -2.22 6.94
N ILE A 47 -4.92 -2.47 8.21
CA ILE A 47 -5.35 -1.63 9.32
C ILE A 47 -4.62 -0.28 9.28
N HIS A 48 -3.31 -0.30 9.01
CA HIS A 48 -2.51 0.91 8.91
C HIS A 48 -2.99 1.81 7.77
N THR A 49 -3.31 1.23 6.62
CA THR A 49 -3.87 1.95 5.48
C THR A 49 -5.18 2.65 5.84
N TRP A 50 -6.09 1.98 6.56
CA TRP A 50 -7.32 2.62 7.04
C TRP A 50 -7.07 3.69 8.10
N SER A 51 -6.09 3.50 8.98
CA SER A 51 -5.74 4.48 10.00
C SER A 51 -5.23 5.78 9.37
N ASN A 52 -4.41 5.66 8.32
CA ASN A 52 -3.82 6.79 7.61
C ASN A 52 -4.83 7.63 6.82
N LEU A 53 -6.05 7.12 6.64
CA LEU A 53 -7.15 7.87 6.04
C LEU A 53 -7.87 8.79 7.04
N GLY A 54 -7.58 8.72 8.35
CA GLY A 54 -8.14 9.64 9.36
C GLY A 54 -9.65 9.90 9.20
N PRO A 55 -10.10 11.15 9.00
CA PRO A 55 -11.51 11.49 8.79
C PRO A 55 -12.11 10.94 7.48
N LEU A 56 -11.29 10.68 6.45
CA LEU A 56 -11.75 10.11 5.18
C LEU A 56 -12.10 8.63 5.29
N PHE A 57 -11.75 7.96 6.40
CA PHE A 57 -12.26 6.63 6.70
C PHE A 57 -13.80 6.60 6.65
N ASP A 58 -14.46 7.57 7.29
CA ASP A 58 -15.92 7.62 7.34
C ASP A 58 -16.52 7.83 5.95
N VAL A 59 -15.88 8.69 5.14
CA VAL A 59 -16.27 8.96 3.75
C VAL A 59 -16.14 7.70 2.90
N ALA A 60 -15.02 6.98 3.02
CA ALA A 60 -14.77 5.75 2.31
C ALA A 60 -15.81 4.67 2.66
N ILE A 61 -16.01 4.41 3.96
CA ILE A 61 -16.96 3.40 4.42
C ILE A 61 -18.40 3.78 4.06
N ALA A 62 -18.75 5.07 4.11
CA ALA A 62 -20.08 5.54 3.74
C ALA A 62 -20.45 5.25 2.27
N ALA A 63 -19.47 5.08 1.38
CA ALA A 63 -19.71 4.71 -0.01
C ALA A 63 -20.17 3.25 -0.15
N ILE A 64 -19.75 2.36 0.76
CA ILE A 64 -20.00 0.92 0.67
C ILE A 64 -21.43 0.59 1.11
N LYS A 65 -22.11 -0.28 0.37
CA LYS A 65 -23.47 -0.74 0.71
C LYS A 65 -23.42 -1.61 1.99
N PRO A 66 -24.13 -1.25 3.08
CA PRO A 66 -24.09 -2.00 4.34
C PRO A 66 -24.45 -3.48 4.21
N LEU A 67 -25.46 -3.80 3.38
CA LEU A 67 -25.90 -5.17 3.15
C LEU A 67 -24.77 -6.07 2.62
N ARG A 68 -23.86 -5.51 1.83
CA ARG A 68 -22.76 -6.25 1.23
C ARG A 68 -21.70 -6.60 2.28
N ILE A 69 -21.35 -5.65 3.14
CA ILE A 69 -20.46 -5.88 4.28
C ILE A 69 -21.03 -7.00 5.17
N ILE A 70 -22.33 -6.91 5.51
CA ILE A 70 -23.00 -7.91 6.36
C ILE A 70 -22.95 -9.30 5.73
N ALA A 71 -23.28 -9.40 4.44
CA ALA A 71 -23.31 -10.68 3.72
C ALA A 71 -21.92 -11.33 3.65
N GLU A 72 -20.88 -10.57 3.32
CA GLU A 72 -19.53 -11.13 3.25
C GLU A 72 -18.95 -11.44 4.64
N THR A 73 -19.27 -10.63 5.66
CA THR A 73 -18.90 -10.95 7.05
C THR A 73 -19.56 -12.24 7.52
N GLN A 74 -20.82 -12.49 7.15
CA GLN A 74 -21.50 -13.73 7.50
C GLN A 74 -20.80 -14.98 6.93
N ARG A 75 -20.22 -14.86 5.73
CA ARG A 75 -19.53 -15.94 5.03
C ARG A 75 -18.10 -16.14 5.55
N GLY A 76 -17.34 -15.06 5.67
CA GLY A 76 -15.91 -15.12 5.98
C GLY A 76 -15.58 -15.06 7.46
N GLU A 77 -16.38 -14.36 8.28
CA GLU A 77 -16.04 -14.10 9.68
C GLU A 77 -17.26 -14.17 10.61
N ARG A 78 -17.68 -15.41 10.87
CA ARG A 78 -18.89 -15.69 11.65
C ARG A 78 -18.90 -15.04 13.01
N ALA A 79 -17.80 -15.06 13.76
CA ALA A 79 -17.76 -14.52 15.13
C ALA A 79 -18.16 -13.03 15.17
N THR A 80 -17.62 -12.24 14.25
CA THR A 80 -17.93 -10.81 14.11
C THR A 80 -19.35 -10.59 13.59
N TYR A 81 -19.83 -11.44 12.68
CA TYR A 81 -21.23 -11.42 12.27
C TYR A 81 -22.20 -11.68 13.44
N PHE A 82 -21.96 -12.71 14.24
CA PHE A 82 -22.78 -13.04 15.40
C PHE A 82 -22.78 -11.90 16.44
N ARG A 83 -21.63 -11.24 16.63
CA ARG A 83 -21.46 -10.13 17.59
C ARG A 83 -22.17 -8.85 17.16
N ASN A 84 -22.10 -8.47 15.89
CA ASN A 84 -22.53 -7.14 15.43
C ASN A 84 -23.79 -7.12 14.56
N PHE A 85 -24.12 -8.24 13.90
CA PHE A 85 -25.14 -8.27 12.85
C PHE A 85 -26.30 -9.24 13.13
N LYS A 86 -26.06 -10.38 13.79
CA LYS A 86 -27.13 -11.35 14.06
C LYS A 86 -28.25 -10.76 14.91
N GLY A 87 -29.49 -11.07 14.53
CA GLY A 87 -30.68 -10.68 15.29
C GLY A 87 -31.11 -9.22 15.06
N HIS A 88 -30.32 -8.45 14.32
CA HIS A 88 -30.71 -7.12 13.87
C HIS A 88 -31.47 -7.21 12.55
N ARG A 89 -32.49 -6.36 12.40
CA ARG A 89 -33.19 -6.20 11.12
C ARG A 89 -32.26 -5.45 10.16
N LEU A 90 -32.09 -5.99 8.95
CA LEU A 90 -31.19 -5.41 7.94
C LEU A 90 -31.51 -3.94 7.62
N GLU A 91 -32.80 -3.59 7.63
CA GLU A 91 -33.30 -2.22 7.43
C GLU A 91 -32.84 -1.21 8.49
N LYS A 92 -32.40 -1.69 9.67
CA LYS A 92 -31.91 -0.83 10.75
C LYS A 92 -30.42 -0.50 10.65
N PHE A 93 -29.70 -1.03 9.66
CA PHE A 93 -28.31 -0.68 9.41
C PHE A 93 -28.23 0.55 8.51
N ASN A 94 -28.20 1.72 9.15
CA ASN A 94 -27.83 2.96 8.47
C ASN A 94 -26.29 3.08 8.34
N ARG A 95 -25.85 4.05 7.53
CA ARG A 95 -24.41 4.25 7.25
C ARG A 95 -23.61 4.53 8.52
N LYS A 96 -24.13 5.39 9.41
CA LYS A 96 -23.48 5.73 10.69
C LYS A 96 -23.18 4.49 11.53
N ARG A 97 -24.19 3.63 11.72
CA ARG A 97 -24.01 2.40 12.49
C ARG A 97 -22.99 1.45 11.86
N MET A 98 -22.92 1.42 10.52
CA MET A 98 -21.92 0.60 9.83
C MET A 98 -20.51 1.13 10.06
N ILE A 99 -20.32 2.44 9.99
CA ILE A 99 -19.06 3.12 10.30
C ILE A 99 -18.63 2.81 11.74
N ASP A 100 -19.53 2.98 12.71
CA ASP A 100 -19.23 2.73 14.13
C ASP A 100 -18.78 1.28 14.38
N ILE A 101 -19.45 0.31 13.74
CA ILE A 101 -19.09 -1.11 13.85
C ILE A 101 -17.73 -1.37 13.20
N LEU A 102 -17.51 -0.91 11.97
CA LEU A 102 -16.25 -1.14 11.26
C LEU A 102 -15.08 -0.47 11.96
N ARG A 103 -15.25 0.77 12.44
CA ARG A 103 -14.22 1.49 13.22
C ARG A 103 -13.84 0.71 14.48
N LYS A 104 -14.84 0.23 15.24
CA LYS A 104 -14.61 -0.56 16.46
C LYS A 104 -13.94 -1.90 16.16
N GLU A 105 -14.33 -2.59 15.10
CA GLU A 105 -13.78 -3.90 14.77
C GLU A 105 -12.37 -3.78 14.16
N ILE A 106 -12.17 -2.90 13.18
CA ILE A 106 -10.89 -2.72 12.49
C ILE A 106 -9.84 -2.18 13.45
N PHE A 107 -10.11 -1.07 14.15
CA PHE A 107 -9.09 -0.43 15.00
C PHE A 107 -9.13 -0.91 16.45
N GLY A 108 -10.33 -1.18 16.99
CA GLY A 108 -10.48 -1.57 18.39
C GLY A 108 -10.24 -3.06 18.66
N ARG A 109 -10.37 -3.91 17.64
CA ARG A 109 -10.18 -5.36 17.75
C ARG A 109 -9.15 -5.91 16.76
N ASN A 110 -8.46 -5.04 16.03
CA ASN A 110 -7.48 -5.41 14.99
C ASN A 110 -8.03 -6.44 14.01
N ASN A 111 -9.26 -6.23 13.54
CA ASN A 111 -9.92 -7.17 12.65
C ASN A 111 -9.42 -7.01 11.21
N LEU A 112 -8.38 -7.77 10.87
CA LEU A 112 -7.75 -7.80 9.55
C LEU A 112 -8.71 -8.20 8.43
N PHE A 113 -9.58 -9.17 8.68
CA PHE A 113 -10.55 -9.62 7.70
C PHE A 113 -11.48 -8.47 7.28
N LEU A 114 -12.03 -7.73 8.24
CA LEU A 114 -12.90 -6.60 7.93
C LEU A 114 -12.14 -5.44 7.27
N ALA A 115 -10.88 -5.21 7.65
CA ALA A 115 -10.04 -4.21 7.00
C ALA A 115 -9.85 -4.54 5.50
N GLN A 116 -9.44 -5.76 5.17
CA GLN A 116 -9.26 -6.21 3.79
C GLN A 116 -10.58 -6.26 3.03
N LEU A 117 -11.64 -6.77 3.65
CA LEU A 117 -12.97 -6.81 3.04
C LEU A 117 -13.43 -5.39 2.67
N ALA A 118 -13.28 -4.41 3.57
CA ALA A 118 -13.66 -3.04 3.30
C ALA A 118 -12.91 -2.47 2.07
N MET A 119 -11.63 -2.81 1.89
CA MET A 119 -10.82 -2.35 0.74
C MET A 119 -11.38 -2.89 -0.57
N VAL A 120 -11.60 -4.20 -0.62
CA VAL A 120 -12.17 -4.89 -1.79
C VAL A 120 -13.55 -4.32 -2.13
N LEU A 121 -14.41 -4.14 -1.12
CA LEU A 121 -15.75 -3.60 -1.31
C LEU A 121 -15.74 -2.13 -1.74
N TRP A 122 -14.77 -1.35 -1.29
CA TRP A 122 -14.58 0.03 -1.71
C TRP A 122 -14.15 0.10 -3.17
N ASN A 123 -13.12 -0.66 -3.55
CA ASN A 123 -12.63 -0.74 -4.94
C ASN A 123 -13.76 -1.16 -5.90
N ASP A 124 -14.57 -2.14 -5.53
CA ASP A 124 -15.69 -2.55 -6.38
C ASP A 124 -16.82 -1.51 -6.45
N THR A 125 -17.00 -0.72 -5.39
CA THR A 125 -17.94 0.42 -5.40
C THR A 125 -17.43 1.57 -6.26
N LYS A 126 -16.11 1.78 -6.29
CA LYS A 126 -15.40 2.83 -7.05
C LYS A 126 -14.67 2.25 -8.26
N ARG A 127 -15.28 1.25 -8.91
CA ARG A 127 -14.66 0.43 -9.96
C ARG A 127 -14.07 1.27 -11.11
N ASP A 128 -14.77 2.31 -11.54
CA ASP A 128 -14.31 3.14 -12.66
C ASP A 128 -13.03 3.91 -12.32
N LEU A 129 -12.90 4.42 -11.09
CA LEU A 129 -11.70 5.08 -10.60
C LEU A 129 -10.55 4.08 -10.42
N TYR A 130 -10.83 2.93 -9.79
CA TYR A 130 -9.85 1.86 -9.62
C TYR A 130 -9.28 1.42 -10.96
N ASN A 131 -10.14 1.15 -11.95
CA ASN A 131 -9.73 0.76 -13.29
C ASN A 131 -8.95 1.86 -14.02
N ALA A 132 -9.32 3.14 -13.83
CA ALA A 132 -8.61 4.26 -14.43
C ALA A 132 -7.18 4.38 -13.88
N ILE A 133 -7.02 4.30 -12.56
CA ILE A 133 -5.69 4.28 -11.92
C ILE A 133 -4.90 3.06 -12.35
N HIS A 134 -5.49 1.86 -12.27
CA HIS A 134 -4.82 0.63 -12.67
C HIS A 134 -4.33 0.71 -14.12
N LYS A 135 -5.14 1.23 -15.05
CA LYS A 135 -4.75 1.41 -16.45
C LYS A 135 -3.53 2.31 -16.61
N HIS A 136 -3.47 3.41 -15.86
CA HIS A 136 -2.32 4.31 -15.87
C HIS A 136 -1.08 3.65 -15.30
N VAL A 137 -1.19 2.99 -14.15
CA VAL A 137 -0.07 2.31 -13.49
C VAL A 137 0.45 1.17 -14.37
N SER A 138 -0.44 0.35 -14.94
CA SER A 138 -0.07 -0.74 -15.86
C SER A 138 0.54 -0.27 -17.18
N SER A 139 0.37 1.01 -17.53
CA SER A 139 1.02 1.58 -18.72
C SER A 139 2.48 1.97 -18.46
N ILE A 140 2.89 2.05 -17.20
CA ILE A 140 4.27 2.28 -16.79
C ILE A 140 5.05 0.98 -16.82
N ASP A 141 4.51 -0.06 -16.17
CA ASP A 141 5.02 -1.44 -16.20
C ASP A 141 3.83 -2.39 -16.14
N GLU A 142 3.85 -3.47 -16.93
CA GLU A 142 2.80 -4.51 -16.91
C GLU A 142 2.80 -5.24 -15.56
N ASN A 143 3.99 -5.45 -14.97
CA ASN A 143 4.12 -5.96 -13.63
C ASN A 143 4.02 -4.82 -12.62
N VAL A 144 2.79 -4.44 -12.27
CA VAL A 144 2.51 -3.33 -11.34
C VAL A 144 3.26 -3.47 -9.99
N GLU A 145 3.47 -4.70 -9.50
CA GLU A 145 4.16 -4.97 -8.24
C GLU A 145 5.67 -4.64 -8.30
N SER A 146 6.27 -4.59 -9.49
CA SER A 146 7.69 -4.23 -9.65
C SER A 146 7.94 -2.72 -9.49
N ILE A 147 6.88 -1.91 -9.59
CA ILE A 147 7.00 -0.46 -9.58
C ILE A 147 7.35 -0.02 -8.16
N VAL A 148 8.61 0.36 -7.95
CA VAL A 148 9.07 0.90 -6.66
C VAL A 148 8.55 2.33 -6.45
N ARG A 149 8.54 3.13 -7.53
CA ARG A 149 8.09 4.52 -7.49
C ARG A 149 7.64 4.98 -8.87
N ILE A 150 6.59 5.80 -8.90
CA ILE A 150 6.13 6.51 -10.09
C ILE A 150 6.73 7.92 -10.06
N ASP A 151 7.36 8.32 -11.18
CA ASP A 151 7.93 9.66 -11.34
C ASP A 151 6.86 10.75 -11.15
N ASP A 152 7.20 11.83 -10.44
CA ASP A 152 6.25 12.90 -10.14
C ASP A 152 5.66 13.55 -11.40
N HIS A 153 6.41 13.60 -12.51
CA HIS A 153 5.89 14.06 -13.80
C HIS A 153 4.73 13.19 -14.30
N LYS A 154 4.89 11.86 -14.25
CA LYS A 154 3.83 10.90 -14.62
C LYS A 154 2.69 10.96 -13.61
N ALA A 155 2.98 11.09 -12.32
CA ALA A 155 1.95 11.23 -11.29
C ALA A 155 1.07 12.47 -11.52
N HIS A 156 1.65 13.59 -11.97
CA HIS A 156 0.89 14.77 -12.40
C HIS A 156 -0.03 14.49 -13.59
N GLU A 157 0.45 13.80 -14.62
CA GLU A 157 -0.36 13.42 -15.79
C GLU A 157 -1.56 12.55 -15.39
N ILE A 158 -1.32 11.55 -14.55
CA ILE A 158 -2.36 10.67 -14.00
C ILE A 158 -3.39 11.52 -13.23
N MET A 159 -2.94 12.37 -12.31
CA MET A 159 -3.83 13.19 -11.50
C MET A 159 -4.69 14.13 -12.36
N ASN A 160 -4.11 14.76 -13.38
CA ASN A 160 -4.81 15.64 -14.29
C ASN A 160 -5.88 14.91 -15.11
N ASP A 161 -5.57 13.71 -15.63
CA ASP A 161 -6.56 12.89 -16.34
C ASP A 161 -7.70 12.44 -15.42
N LEU A 162 -7.41 11.99 -14.20
CA LEU A 162 -8.44 11.57 -13.24
C LEU A 162 -9.37 12.73 -12.86
N LEU A 163 -8.81 13.91 -12.59
CA LEU A 163 -9.60 15.12 -12.31
C LEU A 163 -10.43 15.54 -13.52
N ALA A 164 -9.88 15.48 -14.75
CA ALA A 164 -10.59 15.80 -15.98
C ALA A 164 -11.77 14.85 -16.24
N ARG A 165 -11.69 13.60 -15.78
CA ARG A 165 -12.80 12.62 -15.81
C ARG A 165 -13.86 12.86 -14.74
N GLY A 166 -13.67 13.84 -13.87
CA GLY A 166 -14.63 14.23 -12.83
C GLY A 166 -14.51 13.46 -11.52
N PHE A 167 -13.42 12.71 -11.31
CA PHE A 167 -13.17 12.10 -10.01
C PHE A 167 -12.79 13.17 -8.98
N THR A 168 -13.25 13.01 -7.74
CA THR A 168 -12.95 13.96 -6.65
C THR A 168 -11.57 13.70 -6.09
N ARG A 169 -10.91 14.73 -5.54
CA ARG A 169 -9.61 14.56 -4.85
C ARG A 169 -9.71 13.55 -3.71
N ASP A 170 -10.78 13.61 -2.92
CA ASP A 170 -11.02 12.68 -1.81
C ASP A 170 -11.05 11.23 -2.29
N ASP A 171 -11.81 10.95 -3.36
CA ASP A 171 -11.87 9.60 -3.92
C ASP A 171 -10.52 9.15 -4.48
N ILE A 172 -9.78 10.03 -5.17
CA ILE A 172 -8.45 9.73 -5.71
C ILE A 172 -7.47 9.43 -4.57
N TYR A 173 -7.45 10.26 -3.53
CA TYR A 173 -6.61 10.07 -2.36
C TYR A 173 -6.92 8.74 -1.66
N ILE A 174 -8.21 8.46 -1.41
CA ILE A 174 -8.62 7.19 -0.82
C ILE A 174 -8.15 6.01 -1.70
N CYS A 175 -8.30 6.09 -3.02
CA CYS A 175 -7.87 5.04 -3.93
C CYS A 175 -6.35 4.83 -3.88
N VAL A 176 -5.58 5.93 -3.91
CA VAL A 176 -4.11 5.92 -3.83
C VAL A 176 -3.64 5.27 -2.53
N ARG A 177 -4.26 5.59 -1.39
CA ARG A 177 -3.89 5.00 -0.09
C ARG A 177 -4.32 3.54 0.02
N ILE A 178 -5.57 3.20 -0.34
CA ILE A 178 -6.10 1.83 -0.24
C ILE A 178 -5.31 0.84 -1.09
N ASN A 179 -4.92 1.25 -2.29
CA ASN A 179 -4.23 0.40 -3.25
C ASN A 179 -2.72 0.63 -3.29
N ASP A 180 -2.20 1.37 -2.31
CA ASP A 180 -0.77 1.63 -2.12
C ASP A 180 -0.06 2.06 -3.42
N VAL A 181 -0.69 3.00 -4.14
CA VAL A 181 -0.17 3.51 -5.41
C VAL A 181 1.14 4.25 -5.13
N ARG A 182 2.20 3.83 -5.82
CA ARG A 182 3.62 4.18 -5.58
C ARG A 182 3.98 5.62 -5.98
N PHE A 183 3.11 6.58 -5.71
CA PHE A 183 3.44 8.00 -5.78
C PHE A 183 4.41 8.37 -4.67
N SER A 184 5.20 9.42 -4.89
CA SER A 184 6.06 9.94 -3.85
C SER A 184 5.25 10.52 -2.68
N PRO A 185 5.72 10.39 -1.43
CA PRO A 185 5.05 10.98 -0.28
C PRO A 185 4.81 12.50 -0.45
N GLU A 186 5.80 13.20 -1.01
CA GLU A 186 5.71 14.64 -1.27
C GLU A 186 4.62 14.96 -2.30
N PHE A 187 4.49 14.14 -3.34
CA PHE A 187 3.44 14.33 -4.34
C PHE A 187 2.05 14.07 -3.75
N ILE A 188 1.90 13.00 -2.95
CA ILE A 188 0.65 12.70 -2.25
C ILE A 188 0.23 13.90 -1.41
N THR A 189 1.11 14.39 -0.54
CA THR A 189 0.84 15.53 0.34
C THR A 189 0.45 16.79 -0.45
N ASN A 190 1.24 17.18 -1.46
CA ASN A 190 1.06 18.47 -2.12
C ASN A 190 -0.08 18.51 -3.15
N HIS A 191 -0.44 17.37 -3.74
CA HIS A 191 -1.30 17.34 -4.93
C HIS A 191 -2.52 16.44 -4.81
N VAL A 192 -2.44 15.39 -3.98
CA VAL A 192 -3.49 14.36 -3.87
C VAL A 192 -4.31 14.57 -2.61
N THR A 193 -3.66 14.87 -1.47
CA THR A 193 -4.30 15.10 -0.19
C THR A 193 -5.36 16.21 -0.31
N PRO A 194 -6.61 15.95 0.12
CA PRO A 194 -7.64 16.99 0.12
C PRO A 194 -7.26 18.14 1.04
N ARG A 195 -7.49 19.39 0.60
CA ARG A 195 -7.16 20.60 1.38
C ARG A 195 -7.78 20.65 2.79
N ASN A 196 -8.91 19.98 2.98
CA ASN A 196 -9.58 19.92 4.28
C ASN A 196 -8.90 18.94 5.25
N PHE A 197 -8.04 18.05 4.74
CA PHE A 197 -7.31 17.05 5.51
C PHE A 197 -6.04 17.63 6.16
N GLU A 198 -5.34 18.50 5.44
CA GLU A 198 -4.12 19.19 5.92
C GLU A 198 -4.38 20.07 7.15
N ALA A 199 -5.57 20.68 7.22
CA ALA A 199 -5.97 21.57 8.31
C ALA A 199 -6.33 20.84 9.61
N GLU A 200 -6.74 19.56 9.54
CA GLU A 200 -7.00 18.75 10.72
C GLU A 200 -5.70 18.15 11.28
N GLU A 201 -4.80 17.69 10.41
CA GLU A 201 -3.48 17.17 10.81
C GLU A 201 -2.62 18.25 11.50
N GLN A 202 -2.65 19.50 11.01
CA GLN A 202 -1.98 20.63 11.65
C GLN A 202 -2.59 20.98 13.03
N LYS A 203 -3.92 20.88 13.17
CA LYS A 203 -4.59 21.14 14.46
C LYS A 203 -4.26 20.08 15.51
N ASP A 204 -4.16 18.82 15.11
CA ASP A 204 -3.84 17.71 16.02
C ASP A 204 -2.37 17.77 16.51
N LEU A 205 -1.46 18.25 15.64
CA LEU A 205 -0.07 18.57 15.98
C LEU A 205 0.06 19.79 16.93
N GLU A 206 -0.69 20.86 16.68
CA GLU A 206 -0.73 22.03 17.57
C GLU A 206 -1.35 21.71 18.94
N THR A 207 -2.40 20.90 19.00
CA THR A 207 -3.02 20.50 20.27
C THR A 207 -2.18 19.50 21.07
N SER A 208 -1.50 18.56 20.41
CA SER A 208 -0.58 17.64 21.11
C SER A 208 0.63 18.37 21.68
N SER A 209 1.19 19.35 20.97
CA SER A 209 2.30 20.17 21.47
C SER A 209 1.90 21.09 22.63
N LEU A 210 0.69 21.65 22.61
CA LEU A 210 0.14 22.44 23.72
C LEU A 210 -0.17 21.60 24.97
N GLN A 211 -0.62 20.35 24.80
CA GLN A 211 -0.86 19.43 25.93
C GLN A 211 0.44 18.93 26.56
N ALA A 212 1.47 18.67 25.76
CA ALA A 212 2.81 18.32 26.26
C ALA A 212 3.43 19.48 27.07
N ALA A 213 3.23 20.73 26.64
CA ALA A 213 3.74 21.92 27.33
C ALA A 213 2.96 22.31 28.60
N SER A 214 1.77 21.72 28.83
CA SER A 214 0.94 21.99 30.03
C SER A 214 1.08 20.92 31.12
N ALA A 215 1.89 19.88 30.87
CA ALA A 215 2.15 18.78 31.79
C ALA A 215 3.52 18.87 32.49
N GLU A 216 4.29 19.93 32.21
CA GLU A 216 5.50 20.34 32.94
C GLU A 216 5.17 21.46 33.94
#